data_AF-A0A7X9S3F5-F1
#
_entry.id   AF-A0A7X9S3F5-F1
#
_cell.length_a   1.000
_cell.length_b   1.000
_cell.length_c   1.000
_cell.angle_alpha   90.00
_cell.angle_beta   90.00
_cell.angle_gamma   90.00
#
_symmetry.space_group_name_H-M   'P 1'
#
loop_
_entity.id
_entity.type
_entity.pdbx_description
1 polymer ?
#
loop_
_entity_poly.entity_id
_entity_poly.type
_entity_poly.pdbx_seq_one_letter_code
_entity_poly.pdbx_strand_id
1 'polypeptide(L)'
;MDSLTTYVNNTFSAVPQTEEIKKLKAEILNRMLYRYNELKSEGKNDNESTGIIISEFSNISELINEQINNHNINNSSYNNEITINNINSEKKERIIRAILSSYWPTVVAVYFLLSFTLEIWDISWIIFLIAPAVRKFLSSYYDN
;
A
#
# COMPACT_ATOMS: atom_id res chain seq x y z
N MET A 1 -12.37 -26.23 -16.46
CA MET A 1 -12.84 -26.14 -15.05
C MET A 1 -11.87 -25.33 -14.19
N ASP A 2 -10.60 -25.73 -14.02
CA ASP A 2 -9.65 -25.07 -13.10
C ASP A 2 -9.40 -23.58 -13.36
N SER A 3 -9.47 -23.14 -14.62
CA SER A 3 -9.29 -21.74 -14.99
C SER A 3 -10.36 -20.81 -14.41
N LEU A 4 -11.62 -21.26 -14.31
CA LEU A 4 -12.72 -20.46 -13.75
C LEU A 4 -12.55 -20.28 -12.25
N THR A 5 -12.20 -21.36 -11.55
CA THR A 5 -11.91 -21.32 -10.12
C THR A 5 -10.70 -20.45 -9.81
N THR A 6 -9.65 -20.53 -10.63
CA THR A 6 -8.45 -19.69 -10.51
C THR A 6 -8.78 -18.22 -10.68
N TYR A 7 -9.57 -17.88 -11.71
CA TYR A 7 -10.05 -16.51 -11.93
C TYR A 7 -10.81 -15.97 -10.71
N VAL A 8 -11.79 -16.71 -10.19
CA VAL A 8 -12.54 -16.32 -8.97
C VAL A 8 -11.60 -16.13 -7.79
N ASN A 9 -10.69 -17.07 -7.55
CA ASN A 9 -9.78 -16.99 -6.43
C ASN A 9 -8.92 -15.73 -6.48
N ASN A 10 -8.42 -15.36 -7.65
CA ASN A 10 -7.64 -14.14 -7.84
C ASN A 10 -8.49 -12.87 -7.68
N THR A 11 -9.72 -12.84 -8.20
CA THR A 11 -10.65 -11.71 -8.02
C THR A 11 -10.91 -11.42 -6.53
N PHE A 12 -11.05 -12.47 -5.72
CA PHE A 12 -11.36 -12.35 -4.30
C PHE A 12 -10.13 -12.37 -3.38
N SER A 13 -8.91 -12.42 -3.89
CA SER A 13 -7.70 -12.55 -3.06
C SER A 13 -7.38 -11.29 -2.27
N ALA A 14 -7.72 -10.12 -2.83
CA ALA A 14 -7.49 -8.81 -2.21
C ALA A 14 -8.64 -8.36 -1.29
N VAL A 15 -9.72 -9.17 -1.19
CA VAL A 15 -10.94 -8.82 -0.45
C VAL A 15 -10.95 -9.51 0.94
N PRO A 16 -11.40 -8.83 2.02
CA PRO A 16 -11.59 -9.43 3.32
C PRO A 16 -12.45 -10.70 3.27
N GLN A 17 -11.99 -11.80 3.87
CA GLN A 17 -12.66 -13.10 3.84
C GLN A 17 -13.79 -13.20 4.89
N THR A 18 -14.74 -12.26 4.83
CA THR A 18 -15.95 -12.31 5.66
C THR A 18 -16.90 -13.40 5.17
N GLU A 19 -17.86 -13.79 6.00
CA GLU A 19 -18.88 -14.77 5.61
C GLU A 19 -19.74 -14.31 4.43
N GLU A 20 -19.96 -13.00 4.28
CA GLU A 20 -20.67 -12.41 3.15
C GLU A 20 -19.87 -12.54 1.84
N ILE A 21 -18.58 -12.22 1.89
CA ILE A 21 -17.69 -12.34 0.72
C ILE A 21 -17.49 -13.80 0.30
N LYS A 22 -17.40 -14.73 1.26
CA LYS A 22 -17.36 -16.17 0.96
C LYS A 22 -18.63 -16.64 0.26
N LYS A 23 -19.81 -16.17 0.70
CA LYS A 23 -21.09 -16.47 0.03
C LYS A 23 -21.13 -15.91 -1.39
N LEU A 24 -20.71 -14.66 -1.57
CA LEU A 24 -20.66 -14.00 -2.88
C LEU A 24 -19.70 -14.72 -3.84
N LYS A 25 -18.52 -15.12 -3.35
CA LYS A 25 -17.55 -15.94 -4.09
C LYS A 25 -18.18 -17.25 -4.58
N ALA A 26 -18.91 -17.93 -3.70
CA ALA A 26 -19.60 -19.19 -4.03
C ALA A 26 -20.71 -18.97 -5.07
N GLU A 27 -21.48 -17.88 -4.96
CA GLU A 27 -22.54 -17.53 -5.91
C GLU A 27 -22.00 -17.28 -7.32
N ILE A 28 -20.93 -16.50 -7.44
CA ILE A 28 -20.31 -16.19 -8.74
C ILE A 28 -19.72 -17.45 -9.37
N LEU A 29 -19.03 -18.27 -8.58
CA LEU A 29 -18.50 -19.54 -9.06
C LEU A 29 -19.62 -20.45 -9.58
N ASN A 30 -20.74 -20.54 -8.86
CA ASN A 30 -21.88 -21.34 -9.29
C ASN A 30 -22.52 -20.80 -10.57
N ARG A 31 -22.69 -19.49 -10.71
CA ARG A 31 -23.20 -18.86 -11.93
C ARG A 31 -22.29 -19.11 -13.13
N MET A 32 -20.97 -19.01 -12.96
CA MET A 32 -20.02 -19.33 -14.03
C MET A 32 -20.05 -20.80 -14.42
N LEU A 33 -20.16 -21.69 -13.44
CA LEU A 33 -20.28 -23.13 -13.70
C LEU A 33 -21.58 -23.46 -14.45
N TYR A 34 -22.69 -22.82 -14.09
CA TYR A 34 -23.95 -22.95 -14.81
C TYR A 34 -23.80 -22.49 -16.26
N ARG A 35 -23.25 -21.29 -16.49
CA ARG A 35 -23.01 -20.77 -17.84
C ARG A 35 -22.06 -21.66 -18.66
N TYR A 36 -21.06 -22.25 -18.01
CA TYR A 36 -20.16 -23.22 -18.63
C TYR A 36 -20.90 -24.44 -19.15
N ASN A 37 -21.77 -25.03 -18.34
CA ASN A 37 -22.54 -26.20 -18.73
C ASN A 37 -23.54 -25.88 -19.85
N GLU A 38 -24.11 -24.67 -19.85
CA GLU A 38 -24.97 -24.19 -20.93
C GLU A 38 -24.20 -24.08 -22.26
N LEU A 39 -23.06 -23.40 -22.27
CA LEU A 39 -22.21 -23.28 -23.47
C LEU A 39 -21.74 -24.66 -23.97
N LYS A 40 -21.53 -25.61 -23.05
CA LYS A 40 -21.23 -27.00 -23.39
C LYS A 40 -22.39 -27.70 -24.10
N SER A 41 -23.61 -27.47 -23.63
CA SER A 41 -24.82 -28.00 -24.29
C SER A 41 -25.07 -27.37 -25.67
N GLU A 42 -24.61 -26.14 -25.88
CA GLU A 42 -24.61 -25.46 -27.19
C GLU A 42 -23.51 -25.98 -28.15
N GLY A 43 -22.67 -26.93 -27.71
CA GLY A 43 -21.61 -27.53 -28.52
C GLY A 43 -20.27 -26.78 -28.50
N LYS A 44 -20.09 -25.80 -27.61
CA LYS A 44 -18.81 -25.06 -27.49
C LYS A 44 -17.76 -25.90 -26.78
N ASN A 45 -16.50 -25.75 -27.22
CA ASN A 45 -15.37 -26.44 -26.61
C ASN A 45 -14.90 -25.75 -25.30
N ASP A 46 -14.09 -26.43 -24.48
CA ASP A 46 -13.69 -25.93 -23.15
C ASP A 46 -13.01 -24.56 -23.19
N ASN A 47 -12.15 -24.34 -24.19
CA ASN A 47 -11.34 -23.13 -24.31
C ASN A 47 -12.21 -21.94 -24.73
N GLU A 48 -13.10 -22.15 -25.69
CA GLU A 48 -14.07 -21.16 -26.14
C GLU A 48 -15.04 -20.77 -25.02
N SER A 49 -15.62 -21.77 -24.34
CA SER A 49 -16.52 -21.53 -23.21
C SER A 49 -15.83 -20.75 -22.09
N THR A 50 -14.57 -21.10 -21.77
CA THR A 50 -13.81 -20.41 -20.72
C THR A 50 -13.55 -18.94 -21.07
N GLY A 51 -13.16 -18.65 -22.32
CA GLY A 51 -12.92 -17.27 -22.76
C GLY A 51 -14.18 -16.41 -22.71
N ILE A 52 -15.32 -16.94 -23.16
CA ILE A 52 -16.61 -16.25 -23.13
C ILE A 52 -17.00 -15.92 -21.68
N ILE A 53 -16.95 -16.89 -20.78
CA ILE A 53 -17.34 -16.71 -19.38
C ILE A 53 -16.44 -15.69 -18.68
N ILE A 54 -15.12 -15.76 -18.86
CA ILE A 54 -14.21 -14.77 -18.24
C ILE A 54 -14.57 -13.36 -18.69
N SER A 55 -14.85 -13.15 -19.99
CA SER A 55 -15.22 -11.83 -20.50
C SER A 55 -16.54 -11.32 -19.94
N GLU A 56 -17.55 -12.19 -19.83
CA GLU A 56 -18.89 -11.86 -19.32
C GLU A 56 -18.85 -11.52 -17.82
N PHE A 57 -18.06 -12.26 -17.05
CA PHE A 57 -17.95 -12.08 -15.59
C PHE A 57 -16.90 -11.05 -15.17
N SER A 58 -16.03 -10.58 -16.08
CA SER A 58 -15.08 -9.48 -15.80
C SER A 58 -15.80 -8.22 -15.35
N ASN A 59 -16.86 -7.83 -16.04
CA ASN A 59 -17.63 -6.63 -15.70
C ASN A 59 -18.32 -6.78 -14.32
N ILE A 60 -18.82 -7.99 -14.01
CA ILE A 60 -19.42 -8.29 -12.71
C ILE A 60 -18.37 -8.19 -11.59
N SER A 61 -17.15 -8.68 -11.83
CA SER A 61 -16.06 -8.58 -10.85
C SER A 61 -15.64 -7.13 -10.56
N GLU A 62 -15.63 -6.28 -11.58
CA GLU A 62 -15.30 -4.86 -11.45
C GLU A 62 -16.36 -4.12 -10.62
N LEU A 63 -17.64 -4.36 -10.90
CA LEU A 63 -18.76 -3.80 -10.13
C LEU A 63 -18.73 -4.26 -8.67
N ILE A 64 -18.42 -5.53 -8.42
CA ILE A 64 -18.33 -6.07 -7.05
C ILE A 64 -17.17 -5.43 -6.30
N ASN A 65 -16.01 -5.31 -6.94
CA ASN A 65 -14.85 -4.64 -6.34
C ASN A 65 -15.15 -3.17 -6.05
N GLU A 66 -15.87 -2.48 -6.93
CA GLU A 66 -16.32 -1.11 -6.71
C GLU A 66 -17.27 -1.01 -5.50
N GLN A 67 -18.26 -1.90 -5.39
CA GLN A 67 -19.17 -1.94 -4.24
C GLN A 67 -18.43 -2.26 -2.93
N ILE A 68 -17.49 -3.21 -2.95
CA ILE A 68 -16.65 -3.56 -1.80
C ILE A 68 -15.76 -2.38 -1.39
N ASN A 69 -15.12 -1.72 -2.34
CA ASN A 69 -14.29 -0.55 -2.10
C ASN A 69 -15.11 0.62 -1.53
N ASN A 70 -16.31 0.82 -2.04
CA ASN A 70 -17.24 1.84 -1.54
C ASN A 70 -17.79 1.47 -0.15
N HIS A 71 -18.02 0.19 0.15
CA HIS A 71 -18.48 -0.28 1.46
C HIS A 71 -17.37 -0.24 2.54
N ASN A 72 -16.09 -0.24 2.15
CA ASN A 72 -14.97 -0.02 3.06
C ASN A 72 -14.89 1.42 3.63
N ILE A 73 -15.72 2.35 3.15
CA ILE A 73 -15.87 3.69 3.76
C ILE A 73 -16.61 3.61 5.11
N ASN A 74 -17.34 2.52 5.39
CA ASN A 74 -18.23 2.42 6.54
C ASN A 74 -17.56 1.90 7.83
N ASN A 75 -16.32 1.39 7.72
CA ASN A 75 -15.50 0.97 8.87
C ASN A 75 -14.76 2.16 9.54
N SER A 76 -15.15 3.40 9.22
CA SER A 76 -14.51 4.62 9.71
C SER A 76 -14.44 4.72 11.24
N SER A 77 -15.36 4.16 12.02
CA SER A 77 -15.28 4.35 13.49
C SER A 77 -14.09 3.64 14.18
N TYR A 78 -13.62 2.49 13.65
CA TYR A 78 -12.39 1.82 14.13
C TYR A 78 -11.15 2.25 13.33
N ASN A 79 -11.36 2.59 12.05
CA ASN A 79 -10.30 3.09 11.18
C ASN A 79 -9.90 4.53 11.48
N ASN A 80 -10.68 5.33 12.20
CA ASN A 80 -10.29 6.71 12.52
C ASN A 80 -9.12 6.73 13.51
N GLU A 81 -9.06 5.87 14.53
CA GLU A 81 -7.88 5.80 15.39
C GLU A 81 -6.66 5.22 14.63
N ILE A 82 -6.84 4.15 13.85
CA ILE A 82 -5.74 3.55 13.07
C ILE A 82 -5.25 4.49 11.97
N THR A 83 -6.13 5.21 11.29
CA THR A 83 -5.80 6.15 10.20
C THR A 83 -5.20 7.43 10.77
N ILE A 84 -5.69 7.96 11.89
CA ILE A 84 -5.06 9.13 12.55
C ILE A 84 -3.67 8.74 13.07
N ASN A 85 -3.50 7.54 13.64
CA ASN A 85 -2.19 7.04 14.07
C ASN A 85 -1.25 6.80 12.89
N ASN A 86 -1.74 6.24 11.78
CA ASN A 86 -0.93 5.98 10.58
C ASN A 86 -0.56 7.28 9.83
N ILE A 87 -1.49 8.24 9.73
CA ILE A 87 -1.19 9.58 9.18
C ILE A 87 -0.15 10.28 10.05
N ASN A 88 -0.26 10.16 11.38
CA ASN A 88 0.73 10.72 12.29
C ASN A 88 2.08 10.04 12.15
N SER A 89 2.15 8.70 12.02
CA SER A 89 3.41 7.98 11.80
C SER A 89 4.02 8.28 10.42
N GLU A 90 3.23 8.33 9.34
CA GLU A 90 3.74 8.68 8.02
C GLU A 90 4.21 10.14 7.95
N LYS A 91 3.49 11.07 8.58
CA LYS A 91 3.89 12.47 8.67
C LYS A 91 5.14 12.63 9.53
N LYS A 92 5.21 11.91 10.66
CA LYS A 92 6.39 11.79 11.55
C LYS A 92 7.61 11.33 10.75
N GLU A 93 7.46 10.23 10.03
CA GLU A 93 8.46 9.63 9.14
C GLU A 93 8.90 10.56 8.00
N ARG A 94 7.98 11.28 7.37
CA ARG A 94 8.29 12.26 6.32
C ARG A 94 9.08 13.46 6.86
N ILE A 95 8.73 13.95 8.04
CA ILE A 95 9.42 15.07 8.68
C ILE A 95 10.82 14.64 9.14
N ILE A 96 10.98 13.44 9.73
CA ILE A 96 12.31 12.87 10.05
C ILE A 96 13.16 12.81 8.79
N ARG A 97 12.63 12.20 7.71
CA ARG A 97 13.38 12.08 6.45
C ARG A 97 13.76 13.43 5.86
N ALA A 98 12.87 14.42 5.90
CA ALA A 98 13.16 15.78 5.45
C ALA A 98 14.28 16.43 6.27
N ILE A 99 14.23 16.34 7.60
CA ILE A 99 15.26 16.88 8.48
C ILE A 99 16.60 16.16 8.26
N LEU A 100 16.59 14.82 8.12
CA LEU A 100 17.77 14.04 7.82
C LEU A 100 18.40 14.41 6.46
N SER A 101 17.57 14.68 5.44
CA SER A 101 18.05 15.12 4.14
C SER A 101 18.67 16.52 4.17
N SER A 102 18.19 17.39 5.06
CA SER A 102 18.71 18.74 5.22
C SER A 102 19.86 18.84 6.24
N TYR A 103 20.12 17.79 7.02
CA TYR A 103 21.10 17.83 8.10
C TYR A 103 22.53 18.11 7.61
N TRP A 104 22.98 17.36 6.60
CA TRP A 104 24.34 17.47 6.07
C TRP A 104 24.65 18.87 5.48
N PRO A 105 23.82 19.44 4.59
CA PRO A 105 24.07 20.78 4.08
C PRO A 105 23.95 21.86 5.17
N THR A 106 23.10 21.69 6.18
CA THR A 106 23.03 22.63 7.32
C THR A 106 24.33 22.62 8.13
N VAL A 107 24.92 21.45 8.42
CA VAL A 107 26.21 21.36 9.12
C VAL A 107 27.32 22.06 8.31
N VAL A 108 27.33 21.89 7.00
CA VAL A 108 28.27 22.56 6.10
C VAL A 108 28.07 24.07 6.08
N ALA A 109 26.83 24.53 6.01
CA ALA A 109 26.52 25.95 6.03
C ALA A 109 26.99 26.61 7.34
N VAL A 110 26.73 25.97 8.48
CA VAL A 110 27.21 26.41 9.81
C VAL A 110 28.73 26.38 9.87
N TYR A 111 29.37 25.32 9.37
CA TYR A 111 30.82 25.24 9.26
C TYR A 111 31.39 26.41 8.45
N PHE A 112 30.84 26.72 7.28
CA PHE A 112 31.33 27.82 6.45
C PHE A 112 31.13 29.19 7.11
N LEU A 113 29.96 29.43 7.71
CA LEU A 113 29.69 30.67 8.44
C LEU A 113 30.70 30.90 9.57
N LEU A 114 30.93 29.87 10.38
CA LEU A 114 31.88 29.93 11.50
C LEU A 114 33.33 30.00 11.03
N SER A 115 33.72 29.20 10.03
CA SER A 115 35.09 29.18 9.51
C SER A 115 35.46 30.52 8.86
N PHE A 116 34.50 31.17 8.20
CA PHE A 116 34.71 32.49 7.60
C PHE A 116 34.81 33.60 8.65
N THR A 117 34.06 33.53 9.75
CA THR A 117 34.14 34.54 10.82
C THR A 117 35.35 34.36 11.73
N LEU A 118 35.80 33.13 11.91
CA LEU A 118 36.86 32.80 12.87
C LEU A 118 38.24 32.65 12.23
N GLU A 119 38.38 32.66 10.89
CA GLU A 119 39.62 32.38 10.13
C GLU A 119 40.37 31.10 10.58
N ILE A 120 39.70 30.22 11.33
CA ILE A 120 40.27 28.99 11.89
C ILE A 120 39.87 27.81 10.98
N TRP A 121 40.65 27.62 9.92
CA TRP A 121 40.38 26.57 8.94
C TRP A 121 40.77 25.17 9.46
N ASP A 122 41.76 25.09 10.35
CA ASP A 122 42.36 23.82 10.76
C ASP A 122 41.62 23.12 11.91
N ILE A 123 40.94 23.88 12.79
CA ILE A 123 40.21 23.31 13.95
C ILE A 123 38.76 22.98 13.58
N SER A 124 38.22 23.62 12.56
CA SER A 124 36.79 23.53 12.20
C SER A 124 36.37 22.15 11.72
N TRP A 125 37.31 21.26 11.35
CA TRP A 125 37.01 19.87 11.02
C TRP A 125 36.44 19.05 12.20
N ILE A 126 36.63 19.52 13.44
CA ILE A 126 36.05 18.85 14.62
C ILE A 126 34.51 18.82 14.59
N ILE A 127 33.88 19.74 13.84
CA ILE A 127 32.42 19.74 13.63
C ILE A 127 31.94 18.43 12.99
N PHE A 128 32.74 17.83 12.09
CA PHE A 128 32.42 16.58 11.42
C PHE A 128 32.54 15.37 12.34
N LEU A 129 33.34 15.46 13.40
CA LEU A 129 33.44 14.43 14.42
C LEU A 129 32.22 14.45 15.37
N ILE A 130 31.70 15.65 15.65
CA ILE A 130 30.56 15.85 16.56
C ILE A 130 29.22 15.65 15.84
N ALA A 131 29.13 15.97 14.54
CA ALA A 131 27.90 15.88 13.76
C ALA A 131 27.22 14.49 13.81
N PRO A 132 27.92 13.35 13.62
CA PRO A 132 27.31 12.02 13.74
C PRO A 132 26.69 11.75 15.12
N ALA A 133 27.33 12.24 16.19
CA ALA A 133 26.80 12.12 17.54
C ALA A 133 25.50 12.93 17.70
N VAL A 134 25.47 14.16 17.20
CA VAL A 134 24.27 15.02 17.20
C VAL A 134 23.12 14.38 16.41
N ARG A 135 23.41 13.79 15.25
CA ARG A 135 22.40 13.06 14.46
C ARG A 135 21.77 11.90 15.25
N LYS A 136 22.58 11.17 16.03
CA LYS A 136 22.11 10.04 16.87
C LYS A 136 21.27 10.50 18.06
N PHE A 137 21.63 11.63 18.68
CA PHE A 137 20.84 12.23 19.74
C PHE A 137 19.49 12.76 19.21
N LEU A 138 19.47 13.37 18.03
CA LEU A 138 18.23 13.87 17.41
C LEU A 138 17.24 12.74 17.09
N SER A 139 17.73 11.61 16.59
CA SER A 139 16.86 10.43 16.40
C SER A 139 16.35 9.87 17.73
N SER A 140 17.19 9.86 18.77
CA SER A 140 16.80 9.34 20.10
C SER A 140 15.77 10.20 20.82
N TYR A 141 15.78 11.53 20.64
CA TYR A 141 14.81 12.43 21.26
C TYR A 141 13.42 12.33 20.62
N TYR A 142 13.36 11.97 19.34
CA TYR A 142 12.11 11.91 18.61
C TYR A 142 11.41 10.55 18.69
N ASP A 143 12.15 9.50 19.05
CA ASP A 143 11.63 8.14 19.25
C ASP A 143 11.20 7.84 20.69
N ASN A 144 11.51 8.72 21.66
CA ASN A 144 11.15 8.61 23.08
C ASN A 144 10.00 9.55 23.45
#